data_AF-A0A3M7AW32-F1
#
_entry.id   AF-A0A3M7AW32-F1
#
_cell.length_a   1.000
_cell.length_b   1.000
_cell.length_c   1.000
_cell.angle_alpha   90.00
_cell.angle_beta   90.00
_cell.angle_gamma   90.00
#
_symmetry.space_group_name_H-M   'P 1'
#
loop_
_entity.id
_entity.type
_entity.pdbx_description
1 polymer ?
#
loop_
_entity_poly.entity_id
_entity_poly.type
_entity_poly.pdbx_seq_one_letter_code
_entity_poly.pdbx_strand_id
1 'polypeptide(L)'
;MSSPSFSPSPSQTQNKSSLRTHLRKHILPSLPEEQISSQSHRAQTTILQDLPAWQKAERVSIYLSMPSGEARTEGLVRKALEAGKDVFVPVLCREREEGVGEGIDGSGEGRKQEGSSGRSGSGSGSGGNDGVSTAKLDQEQSKPKKKKRKMRMEMLKLDSLEEFELLERDSWGIPSLSPPSLAGRENARGGFGPEGWLSRPGNEEGDEGKGKGENGNEVIGKNGGGLDLIVVPGVAFDREMARMGHGAGFYDGYLTRLVTEGRYKKPFLVGLCLAEQVLEPGRILMEDWDWRVDAVATGDGRLLTRDGGA
;
A
#
# COMPACT_ATOMS: atom_id res chain seq x y z
N MET A 1 11.10 -4.39 57.34
CA MET A 1 10.81 -5.28 56.19
C MET A 1 10.40 -4.38 55.04
N SER A 2 11.34 -4.09 54.15
CA SER A 2 11.16 -3.09 53.09
C SER A 2 10.86 -3.80 51.78
N SER A 3 9.69 -3.52 51.21
CA SER A 3 9.23 -4.03 49.92
C SER A 3 10.11 -3.48 48.79
N PRO A 4 10.52 -4.28 47.80
CA PRO A 4 11.26 -3.76 46.66
C PRO A 4 10.31 -3.00 45.74
N SER A 5 10.53 -1.69 45.63
CA SER A 5 9.94 -0.83 44.61
C SER A 5 10.47 -1.24 43.22
N PHE A 6 9.60 -1.73 42.36
CA PHE A 6 9.96 -2.00 40.97
C PHE A 6 9.91 -0.69 40.17
N SER A 7 11.06 0.00 40.10
CA SER A 7 11.28 1.09 39.15
C SER A 7 11.68 0.49 37.79
N PRO A 8 10.93 0.71 36.70
CA PRO A 8 11.35 0.24 35.39
C PRO A 8 12.57 1.05 34.92
N SER A 9 13.62 0.35 34.47
CA SER A 9 14.85 0.97 33.94
C SER A 9 14.63 1.54 32.53
N PRO A 10 15.21 2.71 32.20
CA PRO A 10 15.02 3.38 30.90
C PRO A 10 16.05 2.94 29.86
N SER A 11 16.15 1.63 29.56
CA SER A 11 17.21 1.14 28.64
C SER A 11 16.86 -0.11 27.82
N GLN A 12 15.67 -0.15 27.22
CA GLN A 12 15.41 -1.07 26.11
C GLN A 12 14.80 -0.29 24.94
N THR A 13 15.70 0.33 24.17
CA THR A 13 15.42 0.84 22.83
C THR A 13 15.08 -0.35 21.94
N GLN A 14 13.79 -0.71 21.85
CA GLN A 14 13.37 -1.79 20.97
C GLN A 14 13.58 -1.34 19.52
N ASN A 15 14.33 -2.13 18.75
CA ASN A 15 14.48 -1.95 17.32
C ASN A 15 13.08 -1.98 16.66
N LYS A 16 12.75 -1.03 15.76
CA LYS A 16 11.47 -1.01 15.03
C LYS A 16 11.07 -2.38 14.48
N SER A 17 12.05 -3.15 14.00
CA SER A 17 11.81 -4.49 13.48
C SER A 17 11.30 -5.47 14.54
N SER A 18 11.86 -5.47 15.76
CA SER A 18 11.41 -6.37 16.83
C SER A 18 10.03 -5.96 17.35
N LEU A 19 9.80 -4.66 17.53
CA LEU A 19 8.50 -4.12 17.95
C LEU A 19 7.40 -4.42 16.93
N ARG A 20 7.66 -4.17 15.65
CA ARG A 20 6.76 -4.52 14.55
C ARG A 20 6.45 -6.02 14.53
N THR A 21 7.46 -6.85 14.73
CA THR A 21 7.30 -8.32 14.75
C THR A 21 6.43 -8.75 15.93
N HIS A 22 6.65 -8.17 17.10
CA HIS A 22 5.89 -8.49 18.30
C HIS A 22 4.40 -8.19 18.11
N LEU A 23 4.06 -6.97 17.69
CA LEU A 23 2.68 -6.56 17.45
C LEU A 23 2.01 -7.45 16.39
N ARG A 24 2.66 -7.66 15.25
CA ARG A 24 2.08 -8.43 14.12
C ARG A 24 1.93 -9.92 14.39
N LYS A 25 2.77 -10.52 15.24
CA LYS A 25 2.75 -11.97 15.47
C LYS A 25 2.02 -12.37 16.74
N HIS A 26 1.95 -11.49 17.75
CA HIS A 26 1.47 -11.86 19.07
C HIS A 26 0.28 -11.04 19.55
N ILE A 27 0.18 -9.77 19.17
CA ILE A 27 -0.88 -8.88 19.66
C ILE A 27 -2.04 -8.84 18.68
N LEU A 28 -1.80 -8.32 17.47
CA LEU A 28 -2.85 -8.08 16.49
C LEU A 28 -3.62 -9.34 16.05
N PRO A 29 -2.99 -10.51 15.85
CA PRO A 29 -3.71 -11.74 15.54
C PRO A 29 -4.53 -12.32 16.70
N SER A 30 -4.28 -11.86 17.94
CA SER A 30 -4.99 -12.35 19.13
C SER A 30 -6.31 -11.62 19.38
N LEU A 31 -6.55 -10.51 18.67
CA LEU A 31 -7.74 -9.70 18.86
C LEU A 31 -8.97 -10.34 18.18
N PRO A 32 -10.09 -10.53 18.90
CA PRO A 32 -11.35 -10.97 18.31
C PRO A 32 -11.88 -10.00 17.26
N GLU A 33 -12.51 -10.53 16.20
CA GLU A 33 -13.09 -9.69 15.12
C GLU A 33 -14.13 -8.69 15.65
N GLU A 34 -14.90 -9.06 16.68
CA GLU A 34 -15.85 -8.15 17.32
C GLU A 34 -15.14 -6.93 17.96
N GLN A 35 -13.99 -7.15 18.59
CA GLN A 35 -13.20 -6.06 19.15
C GLN A 35 -12.62 -5.19 18.03
N ILE A 36 -12.09 -5.80 16.97
CA ILE A 36 -11.58 -5.07 15.79
C ILE A 36 -12.69 -4.20 15.20
N SER A 37 -13.89 -4.75 14.98
CA SER A 37 -15.05 -4.05 14.44
C SER A 37 -15.49 -2.88 15.34
N SER A 38 -15.68 -3.15 16.63
CA SER A 38 -16.09 -2.14 17.61
C SER A 38 -15.08 -1.00 17.75
N GLN A 39 -13.78 -1.34 17.84
CA GLN A 39 -12.70 -0.37 17.90
C GLN A 39 -12.60 0.46 16.61
N SER A 40 -12.69 -0.19 15.46
CA SER A 40 -12.66 0.48 14.16
C SER A 40 -13.82 1.47 14.01
N HIS A 41 -15.02 1.08 14.44
CA HIS A 41 -16.19 1.97 14.42
C HIS A 41 -15.98 3.22 15.28
N ARG A 42 -15.44 3.06 16.50
CA ARG A 42 -15.11 4.21 17.37
C ARG A 42 -14.08 5.13 16.73
N ALA A 43 -12.96 4.59 16.25
CA ALA A 43 -11.92 5.38 15.60
C ALA A 43 -12.44 6.14 14.36
N GLN A 44 -13.25 5.49 13.53
CA GLN A 44 -13.91 6.14 12.39
C GLN A 44 -14.88 7.25 12.85
N THR A 45 -15.65 7.00 13.90
CA THR A 45 -16.59 7.98 14.46
C THR A 45 -15.86 9.23 14.95
N THR A 46 -14.74 9.06 15.65
CA THR A 46 -13.87 10.17 16.06
C THR A 46 -13.39 11.01 14.88
N ILE A 47 -12.98 10.39 13.76
CA ILE A 47 -12.61 11.14 12.55
C ILE A 47 -13.83 11.91 11.99
N LEU A 48 -14.98 11.24 11.90
CA LEU A 48 -16.19 11.81 11.32
C LEU A 48 -16.79 12.96 12.14
N GLN A 49 -16.60 12.96 13.47
CA GLN A 49 -17.22 13.92 14.38
C GLN A 49 -16.23 15.00 14.84
N ASP A 50 -15.02 14.59 15.23
CA ASP A 50 -14.14 15.42 16.04
C ASP A 50 -12.96 16.01 15.25
N LEU A 51 -12.70 15.56 14.02
CA LEU A 51 -11.56 16.03 13.23
C LEU A 51 -11.97 17.17 12.26
N PRO A 52 -11.59 18.44 12.51
CA PRO A 52 -11.99 19.55 11.64
C PRO A 52 -11.38 19.45 10.23
N ALA A 53 -10.21 18.81 10.11
CA ALA A 53 -9.57 18.56 8.81
C ALA A 53 -10.42 17.64 7.93
N TRP A 54 -11.12 16.66 8.51
CA TRP A 54 -12.04 15.79 7.77
C TRP A 54 -13.24 16.56 7.20
N GLN A 55 -13.82 17.45 7.99
CA GLN A 55 -14.99 18.22 7.56
C GLN A 55 -14.68 19.13 6.38
N LYS A 56 -13.48 19.72 6.36
CA LYS A 56 -13.01 20.63 5.31
C LYS A 56 -12.48 19.92 4.07
N ALA A 57 -12.09 18.66 4.18
CA ALA A 57 -11.47 17.93 3.09
C ALA A 57 -12.48 17.57 2.00
N GLU A 58 -12.15 17.86 0.74
CA GLU A 58 -12.93 17.45 -0.43
C GLU A 58 -12.30 16.24 -1.11
N ARG A 59 -10.96 16.18 -1.13
CA ARG A 59 -10.17 15.11 -1.75
C ARG A 59 -9.47 14.31 -0.67
N VAL A 60 -9.99 13.11 -0.38
CA VAL A 60 -9.49 12.26 0.70
C VAL A 60 -8.90 10.98 0.16
N SER A 61 -7.80 10.51 0.75
CA SER A 61 -7.31 9.16 0.52
C SER A 61 -7.58 8.27 1.72
N ILE A 62 -8.14 7.08 1.47
CA ILE A 62 -8.49 6.09 2.49
C ILE A 62 -7.94 4.74 2.04
N TYR A 63 -7.23 4.05 2.93
CA TYR A 63 -6.76 2.69 2.65
C TYR A 63 -7.91 1.69 2.73
N LEU A 64 -7.81 0.62 1.95
CA LEU A 64 -8.75 -0.50 2.00
C LEU A 64 -8.15 -1.56 2.93
N SER A 65 -8.87 -1.89 4.00
CA SER A 65 -8.32 -2.66 5.12
C SER A 65 -7.95 -4.10 4.74
N MET A 66 -6.81 -4.55 5.25
CA MET A 66 -6.45 -5.96 5.23
C MET A 66 -7.43 -6.82 6.05
N PRO A 67 -7.58 -8.13 5.73
CA PRO A 67 -8.49 -9.01 6.47
C PRO A 67 -8.18 -9.15 7.96
N SER A 68 -6.95 -8.89 8.42
CA SER A 68 -6.57 -9.04 9.83
C SER A 68 -5.50 -8.04 10.25
N GLY A 69 -5.51 -7.71 11.55
CA GLY A 69 -4.47 -6.89 12.18
C GLY A 69 -4.44 -5.42 11.74
N GLU A 70 -5.53 -4.93 11.18
CA GLU A 70 -5.69 -3.54 10.78
C GLU A 70 -7.12 -3.08 11.11
N ALA A 71 -7.27 -1.82 11.47
CA ALA A 71 -8.59 -1.25 11.68
C ALA A 71 -9.36 -1.16 10.35
N ARG A 72 -10.65 -1.48 10.42
CA ARG A 72 -11.62 -1.43 9.31
C ARG A 72 -11.87 0.02 8.90
N THR A 73 -12.03 0.27 7.60
CA THR A 73 -12.25 1.63 7.03
C THR A 73 -13.47 1.69 6.11
N GLU A 74 -14.19 0.58 5.92
CA GLU A 74 -15.30 0.46 4.98
C GLU A 74 -16.41 1.47 5.30
N GLY A 75 -16.70 1.71 6.59
CA GLY A 75 -17.67 2.72 7.02
C GLY A 75 -17.24 4.14 6.65
N LEU A 76 -15.95 4.46 6.77
CA LEU A 76 -15.38 5.76 6.45
C LEU A 76 -15.39 6.04 4.95
N VAL A 77 -15.08 5.02 4.13
CA VAL A 77 -15.20 5.09 2.66
C VAL A 77 -16.64 5.38 2.25
N ARG A 78 -17.60 4.62 2.79
CA ARG A 78 -19.04 4.84 2.54
C ARG A 78 -19.46 6.27 2.88
N LYS A 79 -19.10 6.74 4.07
CA LYS A 79 -19.44 8.10 4.53
C LYS A 79 -18.80 9.19 3.70
N ALA A 80 -17.59 8.99 3.20
CA ALA A 80 -16.93 9.95 2.31
C ALA A 80 -17.64 10.05 0.95
N LEU A 81 -17.96 8.91 0.33
CA LEU A 81 -18.69 8.87 -0.95
C LEU A 81 -20.11 9.41 -0.82
N GLU A 82 -20.83 9.06 0.25
CA GLU A 82 -22.16 9.60 0.57
C GLU A 82 -22.13 11.13 0.76
N ALA A 83 -21.05 11.66 1.32
CA ALA A 83 -20.84 13.10 1.50
C ALA A 83 -20.35 13.81 0.23
N GLY A 84 -20.21 13.11 -0.90
CA GLY A 84 -19.77 13.67 -2.18
C GLY A 84 -18.28 14.04 -2.23
N LYS A 85 -17.45 13.50 -1.34
CA LYS A 85 -15.99 13.68 -1.38
C LYS A 85 -15.37 12.86 -2.51
N ASP A 86 -14.30 13.37 -3.11
CA ASP A 86 -13.45 12.58 -4.00
C ASP A 86 -12.63 11.59 -3.16
N VAL A 87 -12.88 10.29 -3.31
CA VAL A 87 -12.20 9.25 -2.53
C VAL A 87 -11.13 8.55 -3.38
N PHE A 88 -9.90 8.57 -2.89
CA PHE A 88 -8.75 7.91 -3.50
C PHE A 88 -8.26 6.73 -2.67
N VAL A 89 -7.95 5.61 -3.32
CA VAL A 89 -7.45 4.40 -2.68
C VAL A 89 -6.03 4.07 -3.13
N PRO A 90 -5.17 3.50 -2.25
CA PRO A 90 -3.82 3.13 -2.61
C PRO A 90 -3.81 1.91 -3.54
N VAL A 91 -3.08 2.01 -4.65
CA VAL A 91 -2.86 0.94 -5.62
C VAL A 91 -1.37 0.72 -5.82
N LEU A 92 -0.91 -0.52 -5.63
CA LEU A 92 0.48 -0.88 -5.85
C LEU A 92 0.71 -1.21 -7.33
N CYS A 93 1.43 -0.32 -8.01
CA CYS A 93 1.77 -0.43 -9.42
C CYS A 93 3.23 -0.85 -9.59
N ARG A 94 3.52 -1.58 -10.67
CA ARG A 94 4.90 -1.87 -11.07
C ARG A 94 5.49 -0.63 -11.70
N GLU A 95 6.69 -0.24 -11.26
CA GLU A 95 7.45 0.81 -11.92
C GLU A 95 7.83 0.33 -13.34
N ARG A 96 7.58 1.15 -14.37
CA ARG A 96 8.14 0.89 -15.70
C ARG A 96 9.63 1.19 -15.64
N GLU A 97 10.44 0.29 -16.17
CA GLU A 97 11.84 0.61 -16.46
C GLU A 97 11.84 1.52 -17.69
N GLU A 98 12.38 2.73 -17.57
CA GLU A 98 12.67 3.56 -18.74
C GLU A 98 13.77 2.86 -19.56
N GLY A 99 13.40 2.35 -20.73
CA GLY A 99 14.34 1.85 -21.73
C GLY A 99 14.30 0.34 -22.01
N VAL A 100 13.28 -0.11 -22.74
CA VAL A 100 13.46 -1.08 -23.84
C VAL A 100 12.48 -0.64 -24.94
N GLY A 101 13.01 -0.23 -26.08
CA GLY A 101 12.20 0.09 -27.27
C GLY A 101 11.29 -1.08 -27.64
N GLU A 102 10.12 -0.76 -28.17
CA GLU A 102 9.15 -1.71 -28.67
C GLU A 102 9.79 -2.67 -29.69
N GLY A 103 10.01 -3.90 -29.26
CA GLY A 103 10.15 -5.03 -30.17
C GLY A 103 8.79 -5.67 -30.32
N ILE A 104 8.13 -5.41 -31.44
CA ILE A 104 6.96 -6.17 -31.92
C ILE A 104 7.41 -7.64 -32.02
N ASP A 105 6.99 -8.51 -31.10
CA ASP A 105 7.08 -9.96 -31.33
C ASP A 105 5.77 -10.46 -31.94
N GLY A 106 5.79 -10.51 -33.27
CA GLY A 106 4.74 -11.10 -34.07
C GLY A 106 4.48 -12.53 -33.64
N SER A 107 3.19 -12.83 -33.50
CA SER A 107 2.62 -14.17 -33.54
C SER A 107 3.25 -15.01 -34.66
N GLY A 108 4.07 -15.99 -34.27
CA GLY A 108 4.55 -17.06 -35.14
C GLY A 108 3.81 -18.36 -34.84
N GLU A 109 2.78 -18.66 -35.64
CA GLU A 109 2.11 -19.96 -35.66
C GLU A 109 3.10 -21.08 -36.01
N GLY A 110 3.36 -21.98 -35.05
CA GLY A 110 4.12 -23.20 -35.25
C GLY A 110 3.21 -24.41 -35.39
N ARG A 111 2.87 -24.74 -36.64
CA ARG A 111 2.21 -25.97 -37.12
C ARG A 111 2.77 -27.24 -36.43
N LYS A 112 1.92 -28.03 -35.78
CA LYS A 112 2.23 -29.44 -35.42
C LYS A 112 1.82 -30.34 -36.60
N GLN A 113 2.75 -31.15 -37.08
CA GLN A 113 2.48 -32.28 -37.96
C GLN A 113 3.02 -33.56 -37.32
N GLU A 114 2.28 -34.63 -37.54
CA GLU A 114 2.34 -35.95 -36.91
C GLU A 114 3.61 -36.75 -37.26
N GLY A 115 3.89 -37.77 -36.43
CA GLY A 115 4.94 -38.75 -36.71
C GLY A 115 4.98 -39.87 -35.67
N SER A 116 4.12 -40.87 -35.88
CA SER A 116 4.07 -42.15 -35.18
C SER A 116 5.35 -42.98 -35.36
N SER A 117 5.73 -43.74 -34.32
CA SER A 117 6.00 -45.20 -34.37
C SER A 117 7.18 -45.65 -33.48
N GLY A 118 7.05 -46.86 -32.92
CA GLY A 118 8.21 -47.66 -32.50
C GLY A 118 8.29 -47.98 -31.00
N ARG A 119 7.56 -49.01 -30.57
CA ARG A 119 7.67 -49.64 -29.25
C ARG A 119 8.13 -51.08 -29.45
N SER A 120 9.31 -51.45 -28.95
CA SER A 120 9.68 -52.83 -28.57
C SER A 120 11.10 -52.87 -27.98
N GLY A 121 11.34 -53.76 -27.02
CA GLY A 121 12.70 -54.17 -26.64
C GLY A 121 12.97 -54.22 -25.14
N SER A 122 12.53 -55.30 -24.51
CA SER A 122 12.95 -55.78 -23.18
C SER A 122 14.43 -56.20 -23.13
N GLY A 123 15.10 -55.98 -22.00
CA GLY A 123 16.42 -56.55 -21.73
C GLY A 123 16.87 -56.36 -20.28
N SER A 124 16.84 -57.45 -19.52
CA SER A 124 17.31 -57.63 -18.14
C SER A 124 18.84 -57.76 -18.04
N GLY A 125 19.44 -57.33 -16.93
CA GLY A 125 20.83 -57.71 -16.58
C GLY A 125 21.36 -57.09 -15.28
N SER A 126 21.59 -57.93 -14.27
CA SER A 126 22.28 -57.62 -13.00
C SER A 126 23.79 -57.40 -13.17
N GLY A 127 24.42 -56.71 -12.21
CA GLY A 127 25.87 -56.79 -12.00
C GLY A 127 26.39 -55.64 -11.13
N GLY A 128 27.04 -55.96 -10.01
CA GLY A 128 27.49 -55.00 -9.00
C GLY A 128 28.97 -54.60 -9.05
N ASN A 129 29.31 -53.81 -8.02
CA ASN A 129 30.59 -53.50 -7.38
C ASN A 129 31.59 -52.47 -7.95
N ASP A 130 31.97 -51.61 -6.97
CA ASP A 130 33.28 -51.04 -6.64
C ASP A 130 33.99 -50.02 -7.53
N GLY A 131 34.36 -48.90 -6.89
CA GLY A 131 35.74 -48.41 -6.97
C GLY A 131 35.98 -47.02 -7.56
N VAL A 132 36.08 -46.03 -6.64
CA VAL A 132 37.11 -44.97 -6.60
C VAL A 132 37.21 -43.93 -7.74
N SER A 133 36.85 -42.69 -7.35
CA SER A 133 37.52 -41.40 -7.58
C SER A 133 37.98 -41.01 -8.98
N THR A 134 37.31 -40.00 -9.54
CA THR A 134 37.99 -38.85 -10.18
C THR A 134 37.22 -37.57 -9.89
N ALA A 135 37.92 -36.58 -9.34
CA ALA A 135 37.40 -35.26 -9.02
C ALA A 135 36.90 -34.54 -10.28
N LYS A 136 35.64 -34.08 -10.24
CA LYS A 136 35.15 -33.03 -11.13
C LYS A 136 34.90 -31.78 -10.32
N LEU A 137 35.65 -30.74 -10.66
CA LEU A 137 35.44 -29.37 -10.26
C LEU A 137 34.10 -28.92 -10.85
N ASP A 138 33.05 -28.90 -10.04
CA ASP A 138 31.80 -28.25 -10.41
C ASP A 138 31.99 -26.73 -10.27
N GLN A 139 32.09 -26.07 -11.43
CA GLN A 139 31.84 -24.64 -11.53
C GLN A 139 30.37 -24.40 -11.20
N GLU A 140 30.11 -23.98 -9.96
CA GLU A 140 28.83 -23.37 -9.58
C GLU A 140 28.67 -22.05 -10.34
N GLN A 141 28.09 -22.12 -11.55
CA GLN A 141 27.55 -20.94 -12.21
C GLN A 141 26.37 -20.44 -11.37
N SER A 142 26.65 -19.43 -10.54
CA SER A 142 25.64 -18.68 -9.81
C SER A 142 24.62 -18.10 -10.80
N LYS A 143 23.41 -18.65 -10.83
CA LYS A 143 22.29 -18.09 -11.59
C LYS A 143 22.09 -16.63 -11.16
N PRO A 144 21.98 -15.67 -12.10
CA PRO A 144 21.82 -14.27 -11.76
C PRO A 144 20.50 -14.10 -10.98
N LYS A 145 20.60 -13.57 -9.75
CA LYS A 145 19.44 -13.22 -8.93
C LYS A 145 18.63 -12.18 -9.71
N LYS A 146 17.45 -12.57 -10.22
CA LYS A 146 16.50 -11.64 -10.86
C LYS A 146 16.29 -10.44 -9.94
N LYS A 147 16.66 -9.24 -10.39
CA LYS A 147 16.39 -8.00 -9.65
C LYS A 147 14.88 -7.95 -9.39
N LYS A 148 14.47 -7.87 -8.13
CA LYS A 148 13.06 -7.72 -7.76
C LYS A 148 12.57 -6.39 -8.34
N ARG A 149 11.55 -6.46 -9.20
CA ARG A 149 10.91 -5.28 -9.80
C ARG A 149 10.38 -4.37 -8.68
N LYS A 150 10.69 -3.08 -8.76
CA LYS A 150 10.30 -2.10 -7.75
C LYS A 150 8.81 -1.78 -7.89
N MET A 151 8.09 -1.84 -6.77
CA MET A 151 6.66 -1.49 -6.70
C MET A 151 6.54 -0.05 -6.19
N ARG A 152 5.56 0.67 -6.72
CA ARG A 152 5.25 2.06 -6.40
C ARG A 152 3.78 2.16 -6.02
N MET A 153 3.46 2.95 -5.00
CA MET A 153 2.07 3.19 -4.61
C MET A 153 1.54 4.42 -5.33
N GLU A 154 0.36 4.33 -5.92
CA GLU A 154 -0.39 5.46 -6.47
C GLU A 154 -1.73 5.57 -5.74
N MET A 155 -2.32 6.76 -5.72
CA MET A 155 -3.64 6.99 -5.14
C MET A 155 -4.61 7.24 -6.29
N LEU A 156 -5.55 6.32 -6.52
CA LEU A 156 -6.50 6.36 -7.64
C LEU A 156 -7.93 6.52 -7.14
N LYS A 157 -8.71 7.30 -7.86
CA LYS A 157 -10.09 7.64 -7.50
C LYS A 157 -11.04 6.45 -7.64
N LEU A 158 -11.94 6.32 -6.68
CA LEU A 158 -13.16 5.50 -6.79
C LEU A 158 -14.23 6.27 -7.54
N ASP A 159 -14.91 5.61 -8.46
CA ASP A 159 -15.95 6.22 -9.30
C ASP A 159 -17.27 6.37 -8.56
N SER A 160 -17.61 5.41 -7.70
CA SER A 160 -18.88 5.39 -6.97
C SER A 160 -18.86 4.48 -5.74
N LEU A 161 -19.92 4.60 -4.92
CA LEU A 161 -20.19 3.66 -3.83
C LEU A 161 -20.47 2.24 -4.35
N GLU A 162 -21.20 2.11 -5.45
CA GLU A 162 -21.48 0.82 -6.07
C GLU A 162 -20.20 0.11 -6.50
N GLU A 163 -19.25 0.83 -7.11
CA GLU A 163 -17.95 0.27 -7.43
C GLU A 163 -17.25 -0.27 -6.18
N PHE A 164 -17.22 0.54 -5.11
CA PHE A 164 -16.55 0.16 -3.87
C PHE A 164 -17.12 -1.16 -3.30
N GLU A 165 -18.43 -1.33 -3.35
CA GLU A 165 -19.11 -2.54 -2.88
C GLU A 165 -18.84 -3.77 -3.73
N LEU A 166 -18.53 -3.58 -5.02
CA LEU A 166 -18.26 -4.64 -5.98
C LEU A 166 -16.77 -4.99 -6.12
N LEU A 167 -15.87 -4.34 -5.37
CA LEU A 167 -14.44 -4.63 -5.45
C LEU A 167 -14.10 -6.07 -5.06
N GLU A 168 -13.38 -6.75 -5.94
CA GLU A 168 -12.80 -8.06 -5.65
C GLU A 168 -11.57 -7.93 -4.75
N ARG A 169 -11.33 -8.97 -3.94
CA ARG A 169 -10.16 -9.03 -3.07
C ARG A 169 -8.93 -9.54 -3.83
N ASP A 170 -7.79 -8.90 -3.62
CA ASP A 170 -6.52 -9.31 -4.19
C ASP A 170 -5.89 -10.53 -3.46
N SER A 171 -4.66 -10.90 -3.82
CA SER A 171 -3.94 -12.00 -3.17
C SER A 171 -3.59 -11.76 -1.70
N TRP A 172 -3.76 -10.53 -1.20
CA TRP A 172 -3.61 -10.15 0.21
C TRP A 172 -4.97 -10.06 0.92
N GLY A 173 -6.07 -10.31 0.20
CA GLY A 173 -7.42 -10.20 0.70
C GLY A 173 -7.93 -8.75 0.77
N ILE A 174 -7.23 -7.80 0.17
CA ILE A 174 -7.58 -6.36 0.19
C ILE A 174 -8.51 -6.08 -1.00
N PRO A 175 -9.68 -5.45 -0.81
CA PRO A 175 -10.51 -4.99 -1.92
C PRO A 175 -9.68 -4.09 -2.83
N SER A 176 -9.64 -4.37 -4.13
CA SER A 176 -8.68 -3.74 -5.04
C SER A 176 -9.29 -3.39 -6.38
N LEU A 177 -8.87 -2.25 -6.94
CA LEU A 177 -9.24 -1.84 -8.29
C LEU A 177 -8.70 -2.82 -9.33
N SER A 178 -9.53 -3.18 -10.31
CA SER A 178 -9.14 -4.12 -11.36
C SER A 178 -8.07 -3.51 -12.28
N PRO A 179 -7.03 -4.26 -12.70
CA PRO A 179 -5.98 -3.74 -13.58
C PRO A 179 -6.46 -3.04 -14.87
N PRO A 180 -7.52 -3.52 -15.57
CA PRO A 180 -8.02 -2.84 -16.77
C PRO A 180 -8.61 -1.46 -16.50
N SER A 181 -9.15 -1.23 -15.30
CA SER A 181 -9.78 0.05 -14.94
C SER A 181 -8.76 1.17 -14.66
N LEU A 182 -7.50 0.82 -14.36
CA LEU A 182 -6.55 1.77 -13.78
C LEU A 182 -6.22 2.95 -14.72
N ALA A 183 -6.02 2.71 -16.02
CA ALA A 183 -5.51 3.73 -16.94
C ALA A 183 -6.45 4.94 -17.14
N GLY A 184 -7.76 4.76 -16.94
CA GLY A 184 -8.77 5.81 -17.14
C GLY A 184 -9.13 6.58 -15.87
N ARG A 185 -8.59 6.20 -14.71
CA ARG A 185 -8.97 6.76 -13.41
C ARG A 185 -8.21 8.00 -13.08
N GLU A 186 -8.86 8.99 -12.49
CA GLU A 186 -8.16 10.15 -11.94
C GLU A 186 -7.17 9.68 -10.86
N ASN A 187 -5.93 10.16 -10.95
CA ASN A 187 -4.96 9.99 -9.88
C ASN A 187 -4.92 11.24 -9.00
N ALA A 188 -4.53 11.04 -7.74
CA ALA A 188 -4.46 12.11 -6.76
C ALA A 188 -3.50 13.24 -7.13
N ARG A 189 -2.61 13.05 -8.12
CA ARG A 189 -1.67 14.07 -8.61
C ARG A 189 -2.18 14.79 -9.87
N GLY A 190 -3.49 14.72 -10.16
CA GLY A 190 -4.15 15.50 -11.21
C GLY A 190 -4.09 14.91 -12.62
N GLY A 191 -3.53 13.70 -12.79
CA GLY A 191 -3.49 12.97 -14.06
C GLY A 191 -4.44 11.78 -14.11
N PHE A 192 -4.22 10.88 -15.05
CA PHE A 192 -4.98 9.62 -15.19
C PHE A 192 -4.09 8.40 -15.09
N GLY A 193 -4.60 7.38 -14.38
CA GLY A 193 -3.95 6.12 -14.08
C GLY A 193 -2.65 6.26 -13.29
N PRO A 194 -1.90 5.15 -13.17
CA PRO A 194 -0.60 5.17 -12.55
C PRO A 194 0.35 6.09 -13.32
N GLU A 195 1.15 6.89 -12.60
CA GLU A 195 2.13 7.79 -13.21
C GLU A 195 3.07 7.01 -14.17
N GLY A 196 3.24 7.51 -15.39
CA GLY A 196 4.04 6.86 -16.44
C GLY A 196 3.29 5.78 -17.25
N TRP A 197 1.98 5.59 -17.05
CA TRP A 197 1.15 4.89 -18.02
C TRP A 197 0.65 5.85 -19.10
N LEU A 198 0.78 5.45 -20.38
CA LEU A 198 0.17 6.17 -21.51
C LEU A 198 -1.31 6.41 -21.20
N SER A 199 -1.68 7.67 -21.05
CA SER A 199 -3.07 8.08 -20.86
C SER A 199 -3.84 7.66 -22.11
N ARG A 200 -4.72 6.66 -21.99
CA ARG A 200 -5.62 6.11 -23.03
C ARG A 200 -5.02 5.93 -24.45
N PRO A 201 -4.93 4.69 -24.99
CA PRO A 201 -4.72 4.51 -26.43
C PRO A 201 -5.98 5.01 -27.15
N GLY A 202 -5.88 6.14 -27.85
CA GLY A 202 -7.01 6.74 -28.58
C GLY A 202 -6.82 8.16 -29.07
N ASN A 203 -5.88 8.93 -28.51
CA ASN A 203 -5.51 10.25 -29.06
C ASN A 203 -3.99 10.26 -29.29
N GLU A 204 -3.57 9.87 -30.48
CA GLU A 204 -2.18 10.07 -30.91
C GLU A 204 -1.93 11.54 -31.26
N GLU A 205 -0.72 11.96 -30.91
CA GLU A 205 0.00 13.19 -31.30
C GLU A 205 -0.27 14.48 -30.51
N GLY A 206 0.62 14.70 -29.53
CA GLY A 206 1.16 16.03 -29.26
C GLY A 206 0.91 16.57 -27.85
N ASP A 207 2.02 16.77 -27.13
CA ASP A 207 2.19 17.70 -26.01
C ASP A 207 1.95 17.14 -24.60
N GLU A 208 2.95 17.39 -23.75
CA GLU A 208 2.94 17.16 -22.33
C GLU A 208 1.66 17.76 -21.72
N GLY A 209 0.77 16.92 -21.20
CA GLY A 209 -0.31 17.34 -20.32
C GLY A 209 -1.28 18.40 -20.86
N LYS A 210 -1.72 18.32 -22.12
CA LYS A 210 -2.78 19.23 -22.65
C LYS A 210 -3.93 18.48 -23.34
N GLY A 211 -4.97 18.16 -22.58
CA GLY A 211 -6.27 17.84 -23.15
C GLY A 211 -7.04 19.11 -23.52
N LYS A 212 -7.31 19.34 -24.81
CA LYS A 212 -8.18 20.43 -25.30
C LYS A 212 -9.64 20.04 -25.17
N GLY A 213 -10.44 20.83 -24.46
CA GLY A 213 -11.90 20.76 -24.51
C GLY A 213 -12.45 21.35 -25.82
N GLU A 214 -13.71 21.05 -26.14
CA GLU A 214 -14.40 21.47 -27.39
C GLU A 214 -14.47 23.00 -27.61
N ASN A 215 -14.10 23.81 -26.62
CA ASN A 215 -14.02 25.27 -26.70
C ASN A 215 -12.59 25.83 -26.52
N GLY A 216 -11.55 25.01 -26.70
CA GLY A 216 -10.15 25.46 -26.63
C GLY A 216 -9.65 25.88 -25.25
N ASN A 217 -10.43 25.63 -24.19
CA ASN A 217 -10.01 25.86 -22.81
C ASN A 217 -9.34 24.59 -22.24
N GLU A 218 -8.27 24.79 -21.45
CA GLU A 218 -7.55 23.74 -20.74
C GLU A 218 -8.50 22.91 -19.87
N VAL A 219 -8.52 21.58 -20.05
CA VAL A 219 -9.18 20.68 -19.10
C VAL A 219 -8.10 20.16 -18.14
N ILE A 220 -7.73 21.01 -17.19
CA ILE A 220 -7.14 20.55 -15.93
C ILE A 220 -8.18 19.61 -15.31
N GLY A 221 -7.79 18.41 -14.84
CA GLY A 221 -8.70 17.56 -14.06
C GLY A 221 -9.39 18.45 -13.03
N LYS A 222 -10.74 18.41 -12.95
CA LYS A 222 -11.60 19.53 -12.54
C LYS A 222 -11.15 20.36 -11.31
N ASN A 223 -10.28 19.84 -10.44
CA ASN A 223 -9.73 20.47 -9.24
C ASN A 223 -8.19 20.33 -9.05
N GLY A 224 -7.34 20.65 -10.02
CA GLY A 224 -5.92 21.01 -9.76
C GLY A 224 -5.00 19.96 -9.08
N GLY A 225 -5.42 18.70 -8.90
CA GLY A 225 -4.65 17.65 -8.23
C GLY A 225 -4.53 17.83 -6.71
N GLY A 226 -3.73 16.98 -6.07
CA GLY A 226 -3.50 16.98 -4.62
C GLY A 226 -4.54 16.19 -3.81
N LEU A 227 -4.28 16.11 -2.50
CA LEU A 227 -5.16 15.54 -1.49
C LEU A 227 -5.22 16.51 -0.31
N ASP A 228 -6.39 16.62 0.31
CA ASP A 228 -6.57 17.43 1.52
C ASP A 228 -6.26 16.62 2.78
N LEU A 229 -6.62 15.34 2.78
CA LEU A 229 -6.45 14.43 3.91
C LEU A 229 -6.10 13.01 3.45
N ILE A 230 -5.21 12.35 4.18
CA ILE A 230 -4.87 10.94 3.99
C ILE A 230 -5.08 10.20 5.31
N VAL A 231 -5.96 9.20 5.30
CA VAL A 231 -6.08 8.21 6.35
C VAL A 231 -4.97 7.19 6.15
N VAL A 232 -3.97 7.21 7.04
CA VAL A 232 -2.79 6.35 6.93
C VAL A 232 -2.90 5.14 7.85
N PRO A 233 -2.63 3.92 7.34
CA PRO A 233 -2.50 2.74 8.18
C PRO A 233 -1.12 2.69 8.85
N GLY A 234 -1.05 1.87 9.90
CA GLY A 234 0.19 1.60 10.63
C GLY A 234 0.09 0.33 11.45
N VAL A 235 1.24 -0.28 11.71
CA VAL A 235 1.37 -1.34 12.72
C VAL A 235 1.32 -0.74 14.12
N ALA A 236 1.87 0.47 14.30
CA ALA A 236 1.80 1.21 15.53
C ALA A 236 1.87 2.72 15.29
N PHE A 237 1.36 3.47 16.27
CA PHE A 237 1.48 4.92 16.41
C PHE A 237 1.91 5.26 17.84
N ASP A 238 2.51 6.42 18.06
CA ASP A 238 2.73 6.94 19.41
C ASP A 238 2.13 8.33 19.60
N ARG A 239 2.15 8.83 20.85
CA ARG A 239 1.59 10.15 21.18
C ARG A 239 2.42 11.33 20.66
N GLU A 240 3.59 11.10 20.09
CA GLU A 240 4.38 12.12 19.38
C GLU A 240 4.09 12.15 17.88
N MET A 241 3.03 11.44 17.47
CA MET A 241 2.59 11.26 16.09
C MET A 241 3.61 10.51 15.21
N ALA A 242 4.49 9.71 15.82
CA ALA A 242 5.31 8.79 15.07
C ALA A 242 4.43 7.65 14.52
N ARG A 243 4.77 7.16 13.34
CA ARG A 243 4.06 6.07 12.67
C ARG A 243 5.04 4.96 12.31
N MET A 244 4.68 3.72 12.62
CA MET A 244 5.42 2.55 12.20
C MET A 244 4.58 1.71 11.24
N GLY A 245 4.91 1.73 9.95
CA GLY A 245 4.29 0.87 8.94
C GLY A 245 4.84 -0.57 8.92
N HIS A 246 4.44 -1.34 7.91
CA HIS A 246 4.88 -2.73 7.72
C HIS A 246 6.35 -2.90 7.29
N GLY A 247 7.04 -1.79 6.95
CA GLY A 247 8.46 -1.77 6.59
C GLY A 247 8.77 -1.62 5.10
N ALA A 248 7.75 -1.60 4.22
CA ALA A 248 7.93 -1.41 2.79
C ALA A 248 8.06 0.08 2.36
N GLY A 249 7.75 1.03 3.24
CA GLY A 249 7.91 2.46 2.97
C GLY A 249 6.99 3.05 1.90
N PHE A 250 5.87 2.39 1.56
CA PHE A 250 4.97 2.86 0.48
C PHE A 250 4.37 4.24 0.76
N TYR A 251 3.84 4.46 1.96
CA TYR A 251 3.29 5.75 2.37
C TYR A 251 4.35 6.84 2.42
N ASP A 252 5.49 6.56 3.06
CA ASP A 252 6.59 7.52 3.15
C ASP A 252 7.13 7.90 1.76
N GLY A 253 7.29 6.92 0.86
CA GLY A 253 7.70 7.16 -0.52
C GLY A 253 6.65 7.87 -1.38
N TYR A 254 5.35 7.70 -1.11
CA TYR A 254 4.30 8.46 -1.77
C TYR A 254 4.26 9.91 -1.27
N LEU A 255 4.30 10.11 0.05
CA LEU A 255 4.29 11.43 0.68
C LEU A 255 5.50 12.27 0.27
N THR A 256 6.69 11.66 0.25
CA THR A 256 7.90 12.31 -0.25
C THR A 256 7.67 12.83 -1.67
N ARG A 257 7.23 11.99 -2.61
CA ARG A 257 6.95 12.43 -3.99
C ARG A 257 5.89 13.53 -4.06
N LEU A 258 4.79 13.39 -3.31
CA LEU A 258 3.70 14.37 -3.32
C LEU A 258 4.15 15.74 -2.82
N VAL A 259 4.98 15.78 -1.77
CA VAL A 259 5.36 17.03 -1.07
C VAL A 259 6.66 17.63 -1.61
N THR A 260 7.69 16.84 -1.90
CA THR A 260 9.02 17.37 -2.29
C THR A 260 9.04 17.94 -3.70
N GLU A 261 8.12 17.50 -4.57
CA GLU A 261 7.98 18.09 -5.90
C GLU A 261 7.39 19.52 -5.85
N GLY A 262 6.91 19.97 -4.69
CA GLY A 262 6.46 21.36 -4.46
C GLY A 262 5.18 21.77 -5.19
N ARG A 263 4.53 20.84 -5.88
CA ARG A 263 3.30 21.09 -6.66
C ARG A 263 2.05 21.16 -5.79
N TYR A 264 2.04 20.47 -4.65
CA TYR A 264 0.86 20.31 -3.81
C TYR A 264 1.19 20.67 -2.36
N LYS A 265 0.19 21.21 -1.64
CA LYS A 265 0.27 21.39 -0.19
C LYS A 265 0.34 20.02 0.48
N LYS A 266 1.08 19.91 1.59
CA LYS A 266 1.09 18.69 2.42
C LYS A 266 -0.36 18.38 2.87
N PRO A 267 -0.90 17.18 2.57
CA PRO A 267 -2.20 16.76 3.09
C PRO A 267 -2.14 16.60 4.61
N PHE A 268 -3.30 16.74 5.26
CA PHE A 268 -3.45 16.36 6.66
C PHE A 268 -3.38 14.84 6.80
N LEU A 269 -2.47 14.34 7.63
CA LEU A 269 -2.27 12.91 7.84
C LEU A 269 -2.95 12.48 9.13
N VAL A 270 -3.92 11.58 9.04
CA VAL A 270 -4.59 10.99 10.21
C VAL A 270 -4.32 9.49 10.26
N GLY A 271 -3.71 9.03 11.34
CA GLY A 271 -3.62 7.61 11.65
C GLY A 271 -4.97 7.09 12.13
N LEU A 272 -5.39 5.90 11.67
CA LEU A 272 -6.54 5.19 12.22
C LEU A 272 -6.05 3.83 12.71
N CYS A 273 -6.21 3.54 14.00
CA CYS A 273 -5.64 2.33 14.59
C CYS A 273 -6.48 1.74 15.72
N LEU A 274 -6.23 0.47 16.02
CA LEU A 274 -6.72 -0.18 17.23
C LEU A 274 -5.99 0.38 18.47
N ALA A 275 -6.59 0.24 19.64
CA ALA A 275 -6.05 0.74 20.91
C ALA A 275 -4.69 0.08 21.24
N GLU A 276 -4.52 -1.20 20.90
CA GLU A 276 -3.29 -1.97 21.10
C GLU A 276 -2.13 -1.50 20.21
N GLN A 277 -2.41 -0.66 19.22
CA GLN A 277 -1.42 -0.09 18.30
C GLN A 277 -0.90 1.27 18.79
N VAL A 278 -1.42 1.80 19.90
CA VAL A 278 -0.97 3.05 20.50
C VAL A 278 0.14 2.75 21.52
N LEU A 279 1.32 3.29 21.27
CA LEU A 279 2.49 3.11 22.11
C LEU A 279 2.82 4.36 22.92
N GLU A 280 3.64 4.17 23.95
CA GLU A 280 4.21 5.27 24.73
C GLU A 280 5.11 6.17 23.85
N PRO A 281 5.19 7.48 24.16
CA PRO A 281 6.08 8.42 23.48
C PRO A 281 7.52 7.89 23.34
N GLY A 282 8.13 8.15 22.18
CA GLY A 282 9.54 7.79 21.93
C GLY A 282 9.80 6.30 21.69
N ARG A 283 8.77 5.44 21.68
CA ARG A 283 8.92 4.02 21.32
C ARG A 283 9.15 3.79 19.83
N ILE A 284 8.68 4.69 18.98
CA ILE A 284 8.88 4.61 17.53
C ILE A 284 9.99 5.60 17.13
N LEU A 285 11.19 5.08 16.87
CA LEU A 285 12.36 5.90 16.49
C LEU A 285 12.26 6.40 15.04
N MET A 286 11.72 7.59 14.78
CA MET A 286 11.60 8.12 13.41
C MET A 286 12.97 8.29 12.73
N GLU A 287 13.04 7.93 11.45
CA GLU A 287 14.19 8.21 10.57
C GLU A 287 13.88 9.45 9.70
N ASP A 288 14.89 10.01 9.02
CA ASP A 288 14.76 11.25 8.23
C ASP A 288 13.76 11.14 7.06
N TRP A 289 13.51 9.93 6.58
CA TRP A 289 12.55 9.66 5.51
C TRP A 289 11.14 9.30 6.01
N ASP A 290 10.96 9.14 7.32
CA ASP A 290 9.67 8.74 7.89
C ASP A 290 8.78 9.97 8.13
N TRP A 291 7.53 9.88 7.67
CA TRP A 291 6.56 10.95 7.87
C TRP A 291 5.77 10.77 9.16
N ARG A 292 5.78 11.79 10.03
CA ARG A 292 4.87 11.90 11.18
C ARG A 292 3.46 12.22 10.70
N VAL A 293 2.48 11.67 11.41
CA VAL A 293 1.07 12.05 11.22
C VAL A 293 0.77 13.37 11.93
N ASP A 294 -0.38 13.96 11.62
CA ASP A 294 -0.85 15.20 12.25
C ASP A 294 -1.88 14.89 13.36
N ALA A 295 -2.60 13.76 13.26
CA ALA A 295 -3.46 13.21 14.33
C ALA A 295 -3.53 11.68 14.29
N VAL A 296 -4.00 11.05 15.37
CA VAL A 296 -4.31 9.61 15.44
C VAL A 296 -5.69 9.39 16.07
N ALA A 297 -6.61 8.80 15.33
CA ALA A 297 -7.88 8.32 15.83
C ALA A 297 -7.74 6.86 16.30
N THR A 298 -8.04 6.62 17.57
CA THR A 298 -7.70 5.37 18.25
C THR A 298 -8.94 4.51 18.51
N GLY A 299 -8.73 3.20 18.62
CA GLY A 299 -9.79 2.22 18.85
C GLY A 299 -10.56 2.39 20.16
N ASP A 300 -10.06 3.19 21.11
CA ASP A 300 -10.76 3.56 22.34
C ASP A 300 -11.53 4.90 22.23
N GLY A 301 -11.61 5.49 21.04
CA GLY A 301 -12.44 6.66 20.74
C GLY A 301 -11.77 8.00 21.01
N ARG A 302 -10.44 8.05 21.13
CA ARG A 302 -9.70 9.31 21.35
C ARG A 302 -9.13 9.86 20.03
N LEU A 303 -9.01 11.18 19.96
CA LEU A 303 -8.29 11.87 18.89
C LEU A 303 -6.98 12.44 19.43
N LEU A 304 -5.88 11.71 19.24
CA LEU A 304 -4.57 12.19 19.67
C LEU A 304 -4.05 13.23 18.68
N THR A 305 -3.55 14.36 19.19
CA THR A 305 -2.87 15.40 18.43
C THR A 305 -1.60 15.83 19.15
N ARG A 306 -0.67 16.48 18.45
CA ARG A 306 0.59 16.99 19.04
C ARG A 306 0.37 17.94 20.23
N ASP A 307 -0.71 18.70 20.20
CA ASP A 307 -1.01 19.71 21.22
C ASP A 307 -1.82 19.13 22.40
N GLY A 308 -2.02 17.80 22.44
CA GLY A 308 -2.73 17.14 23.54
C GLY A 308 -4.26 17.26 23.45
N GLY A 309 -4.82 17.07 22.25
CA GLY A 309 -6.27 17.00 22.03
C GLY A 309 -6.99 16.15 23.09
N ALA A 310 -8.07 16.75 23.63
CA ALA A 310 -8.81 16.36 24.83
C ALA A 310 -9.22 14.88 24.93
#